data_AF-A0A5N7Y3J2-F1
#
_entry.id   AF-A0A5N7Y3J2-F1
#
_cell.length_a   1.000
_cell.length_b   1.000
_cell.length_c   1.000
_cell.angle_alpha   90.00
_cell.angle_beta   90.00
_cell.angle_gamma   90.00
#
_symmetry.space_group_name_H-M   'P 1'
#
loop_
_entity.id
_entity.type
_entity.pdbx_description
1 polymer ?
#
loop_
_entity_poly.entity_id
_entity_poly.type
_entity_poly.pdbx_seq_one_letter_code
_entity_poly.pdbx_strand_id
1 'polypeptide(L)'
;MQNDDYSDQLSIPADQLPPGVFPPMPGFTIADLLYVAYQPTETLLEKRDIDPGLIRETSIAFASHLYQALEREDIQYQIASWYQKPYDHPEKRVHSVEIIAEQSGTITVKAVADSLKGSPLRQLGKDFYMEYIELAGYAIKNHILKLNDPEFDPFCEPR
;
A
#
# COMPACT_ATOMS: atom_id res chain seq x y z
N MET A 1 27.08 20.27 -3.26
CA MET A 1 26.21 19.21 -3.79
C MET A 1 25.85 18.37 -2.60
N GLN A 2 24.69 18.68 -2.00
CA GLN A 2 24.14 17.98 -0.84
C GLN A 2 23.28 16.88 -1.43
N ASN A 3 23.60 15.63 -1.11
CA ASN A 3 22.74 14.49 -1.46
C ASN A 3 21.51 14.61 -0.58
N ASP A 4 20.36 14.87 -1.20
CA ASP A 4 19.06 14.85 -0.55
C ASP A 4 18.72 13.39 -0.23
N ASP A 5 19.00 13.01 1.01
CA ASP A 5 18.63 11.72 1.59
C ASP A 5 17.12 11.78 1.95
N TYR A 6 16.26 11.46 0.99
CA TYR A 6 14.81 11.37 1.17
C TYR A 6 14.37 10.08 1.88
N SER A 7 15.22 9.53 2.77
CA SER A 7 15.03 8.21 3.40
C SER A 7 14.50 8.27 4.84
N ASP A 8 14.17 9.45 5.38
CA ASP A 8 13.59 9.58 6.72
C ASP A 8 12.06 9.34 6.71
N GLN A 9 11.63 8.16 6.24
CA GLN A 9 10.46 7.54 6.85
C GLN A 9 10.95 6.87 8.12
N LEU A 10 10.84 7.59 9.24
CA LEU A 10 11.17 7.21 10.61
C LEU A 10 10.66 5.80 10.93
N SER A 11 11.45 4.81 10.57
CA SER A 11 11.23 3.42 10.92
C SER A 11 11.79 3.26 12.33
N ILE A 12 11.04 2.59 13.20
CA ILE A 12 11.50 2.30 14.56
C ILE A 12 12.80 1.49 14.41
N PRO A 13 13.91 1.92 15.05
CA PRO A 13 15.15 1.17 15.02
C PRO A 13 14.91 -0.30 15.39
N ALA A 14 15.56 -1.23 14.69
CA ALA A 14 15.27 -2.65 14.85
C ALA A 14 15.49 -3.17 16.29
N ASP A 15 16.38 -2.52 17.05
CA ASP A 15 16.67 -2.80 18.45
C ASP A 15 15.58 -2.30 19.43
N GLN A 16 14.65 -1.46 18.95
CA GLN A 16 13.53 -0.90 19.71
C GLN A 16 12.19 -1.56 19.36
N LEU A 17 12.18 -2.48 18.39
CA LEU A 17 10.96 -3.21 18.00
C LEU A 17 10.55 -4.21 19.09
N PRO A 18 9.23 -4.40 19.33
CA PRO A 18 8.75 -5.46 20.20
C PRO A 18 9.22 -6.85 19.73
N PRO A 19 9.40 -7.82 20.64
CA PRO A 19 9.77 -9.17 20.26
C PRO A 19 8.83 -9.77 19.22
N GLY A 20 9.39 -10.29 18.13
CA GLY A 20 8.63 -10.89 17.03
C GLY A 20 8.09 -9.89 16.00
N VAL A 21 8.37 -8.60 16.16
CA VAL A 21 8.12 -7.56 15.14
C VAL A 21 9.38 -7.36 14.31
N PHE A 22 9.22 -7.36 12.99
CA PHE A 22 10.29 -7.18 12.02
C PHE A 22 10.20 -5.78 11.39
N PRO A 23 11.35 -5.17 11.03
CA PRO A 23 11.35 -3.88 10.35
C PRO A 23 10.68 -3.96 8.98
N PRO A 24 10.20 -2.84 8.42
CA PRO A 24 9.58 -2.80 7.10
C PRO A 24 10.52 -3.39 6.04
N MET A 25 9.95 -4.15 5.09
CA MET A 25 10.72 -4.75 4.00
C MET A 25 10.82 -3.79 2.80
N PRO A 26 11.93 -3.83 2.04
CA PRO A 26 12.02 -3.11 0.77
C PRO A 26 10.86 -3.47 -0.16
N GLY A 27 10.27 -2.48 -0.83
CA GLY A 27 9.11 -2.68 -1.68
C GLY A 27 7.79 -2.85 -0.93
N PHE A 28 7.79 -2.83 0.42
CA PHE A 28 6.60 -2.94 1.28
C PHE A 28 6.57 -1.88 2.37
N THR A 29 7.34 -0.79 2.23
CA THR A 29 7.19 0.40 3.09
C THR A 29 5.85 1.09 2.81
N ILE A 30 5.41 1.99 3.68
CA ILE A 30 4.20 2.79 3.39
C ILE A 30 4.37 3.57 2.08
N ALA A 31 5.56 4.12 1.79
CA ALA A 31 5.81 4.82 0.53
C ALA A 31 5.62 3.90 -0.70
N ASP A 32 6.15 2.68 -0.65
CA ASP A 32 5.99 1.69 -1.72
C ASP A 32 4.51 1.33 -1.93
N LEU A 33 3.78 1.11 -0.83
CA LEU A 33 2.35 0.76 -0.88
C LEU A 33 1.50 1.90 -1.43
N LEU A 34 1.82 3.16 -1.08
CA LEU A 34 1.18 4.34 -1.65
C LEU A 34 1.39 4.40 -3.17
N TYR A 35 2.63 4.19 -3.61
CA TYR A 35 2.97 4.18 -5.04
C TYR A 35 2.21 3.07 -5.79
N VAL A 36 2.28 1.84 -5.29
CA VAL A 36 1.58 0.67 -5.85
C VAL A 36 0.08 0.92 -5.97
N ALA A 37 -0.54 1.47 -4.93
CA ALA A 37 -1.97 1.74 -4.92
C ALA A 37 -2.37 2.83 -5.92
N TYR A 38 -1.55 3.88 -6.05
CA TYR A 38 -1.90 5.04 -6.85
C TYR A 38 -1.77 4.79 -8.36
N GLN A 39 -0.75 4.05 -8.80
CA GLN A 39 -0.46 3.81 -10.23
C GLN A 39 -1.69 3.43 -11.10
N PRO A 40 -2.48 2.39 -10.76
CA PRO A 40 -3.65 2.05 -11.58
C PRO A 40 -4.78 3.08 -11.47
N THR A 41 -4.88 3.81 -10.35
CA THR A 41 -5.88 4.86 -10.18
C THR A 41 -5.55 6.12 -10.96
N GLU A 42 -4.27 6.50 -11.04
CA GLU A 42 -3.77 7.58 -11.90
C GLU A 42 -4.06 7.27 -13.37
N THR A 43 -3.73 6.04 -13.80
CA THR A 43 -4.05 5.55 -15.14
C THR A 43 -5.54 5.64 -15.46
N LEU A 44 -6.42 5.33 -14.49
CA LEU A 44 -7.86 5.49 -14.66
C LEU A 44 -8.27 6.96 -14.84
N LEU A 45 -7.72 7.87 -14.01
CA LEU A 45 -8.02 9.30 -14.11
C LEU A 45 -7.59 9.88 -15.46
N GLU A 46 -6.39 9.51 -15.92
CA GLU A 46 -5.87 9.93 -17.23
C GLU A 46 -6.74 9.40 -18.38
N LYS A 47 -7.13 8.12 -18.34
CA LYS A 47 -8.02 7.52 -19.36
C LYS A 47 -9.42 8.13 -19.41
N ARG A 48 -9.84 8.82 -18.35
CA ARG A 48 -11.14 9.50 -18.26
C ARG A 48 -11.03 10.99 -18.60
N ASP A 49 -9.88 11.43 -19.11
CA ASP A 49 -9.59 12.82 -19.47
C ASP A 49 -9.87 13.79 -18.30
N ILE A 50 -9.58 13.36 -17.07
CA ILE A 50 -9.75 14.20 -15.87
C ILE A 50 -8.73 15.35 -15.93
N ASP A 51 -9.20 16.54 -15.55
CA ASP A 51 -8.35 17.73 -15.48
C ASP A 51 -7.07 17.48 -14.65
N PRO A 52 -5.87 17.80 -15.17
CA PRO A 52 -4.61 17.55 -14.46
C PRO A 52 -4.50 18.23 -13.08
N GLY A 53 -5.14 19.39 -12.91
CA GLY A 53 -5.22 20.06 -11.61
C GLY A 53 -6.04 19.23 -10.61
N LEU A 54 -7.18 18.71 -11.05
CA LEU A 54 -8.01 17.81 -10.24
C LEU A 54 -7.31 16.46 -9.96
N ILE A 55 -6.54 15.91 -10.90
CA ILE A 55 -5.72 14.71 -10.66
C ILE A 55 -4.72 14.98 -9.52
N ARG A 56 -4.02 16.11 -9.57
CA ARG A 56 -3.04 16.50 -8.54
C ARG A 56 -3.69 16.67 -7.16
N GLU A 57 -4.84 17.35 -7.08
CA GLU A 57 -5.56 17.49 -5.81
C GLU A 57 -6.03 16.13 -5.27
N THR A 58 -6.53 15.28 -6.17
CA THR A 58 -6.96 13.92 -5.84
C THR A 58 -5.79 13.06 -5.36
N SER A 59 -4.61 13.18 -5.96
CA SER A 59 -3.42 12.42 -5.56
C SER A 59 -2.94 12.80 -4.17
N ILE A 60 -2.99 14.09 -3.82
CA ILE A 60 -2.64 14.58 -2.48
C ILE A 60 -3.62 14.04 -1.44
N ALA A 61 -4.93 14.12 -1.72
CA ALA A 61 -5.95 13.59 -0.82
C ALA A 61 -5.83 12.07 -0.66
N PHE A 62 -5.61 11.36 -1.77
CA PHE A 62 -5.38 9.91 -1.79
C PHE A 62 -4.20 9.54 -0.90
N ALA A 63 -3.03 10.15 -1.13
CA ALA A 63 -1.82 9.85 -0.39
C ALA A 63 -2.00 10.15 1.10
N SER A 64 -2.60 11.29 1.46
CA SER A 64 -2.83 11.66 2.86
C SER A 64 -3.72 10.67 3.59
N HIS A 65 -4.87 10.30 3.00
CA HIS A 65 -5.82 9.38 3.65
C HIS A 65 -5.28 7.96 3.74
N LEU A 66 -4.64 7.47 2.67
CA LEU A 66 -4.06 6.14 2.65
C LEU A 66 -2.86 6.05 3.60
N TYR A 67 -1.97 7.05 3.62
CA TYR A 67 -0.85 7.11 4.57
C TYR A 67 -1.35 6.98 6.00
N GLN A 68 -2.31 7.81 6.41
CA GLN A 68 -2.87 7.79 7.77
C GLN A 68 -3.49 6.44 8.12
N ALA A 69 -4.16 5.79 7.16
CA ALA A 69 -4.77 4.50 7.37
C ALA A 69 -3.72 3.38 7.51
N LEU A 70 -2.67 3.38 6.68
CA LEU A 70 -1.60 2.39 6.76
C LEU A 70 -0.73 2.56 8.00
N GLU A 71 -0.46 3.81 8.38
CA GLU A 71 0.30 4.18 9.58
C GLU A 71 -0.46 3.79 10.85
N ARG A 72 -1.76 4.12 10.95
CA ARG A 72 -2.59 3.77 12.12
C ARG A 72 -2.62 2.27 12.39
N GLU A 73 -2.59 1.46 11.34
CA GLU A 73 -2.65 0.01 11.43
C GLU A 73 -1.24 -0.62 11.37
N ASP A 74 -0.14 0.14 11.39
CA ASP A 74 1.23 -0.36 11.33
C ASP A 74 1.48 -1.38 10.18
N ILE A 75 0.85 -1.17 9.02
CA ILE A 75 0.72 -2.21 7.98
C ILE A 75 2.08 -2.72 7.49
N GLN A 76 3.06 -1.84 7.32
CA GLN A 76 4.40 -2.22 6.88
C GLN A 76 5.09 -3.19 7.86
N TYR A 77 4.88 -3.01 9.16
CA TYR A 77 5.41 -3.90 10.20
C TYR A 77 4.61 -5.20 10.27
N GLN A 78 3.29 -5.14 10.09
CA GLN A 78 2.47 -6.35 10.01
C GLN A 78 2.88 -7.21 8.81
N ILE A 79 3.00 -6.65 7.60
CA ILE A 79 3.45 -7.40 6.42
C ILE A 79 4.81 -8.06 6.68
N ALA A 80 5.78 -7.29 7.16
CA ALA A 80 7.11 -7.80 7.46
C ALA A 80 7.08 -8.94 8.49
N SER A 81 6.35 -8.76 9.58
CA SER A 81 6.32 -9.72 10.69
C SER A 81 5.54 -10.99 10.35
N TRP A 82 4.42 -10.87 9.63
CA TRP A 82 3.66 -12.03 9.17
C TRP A 82 4.41 -12.77 8.06
N TYR A 83 5.23 -12.11 7.27
CA TYR A 83 6.07 -12.80 6.29
C TYR A 83 7.26 -13.54 6.95
N GLN A 84 7.97 -12.87 7.87
CA GLN A 84 9.27 -13.33 8.37
C GLN A 84 9.23 -14.17 9.65
N LYS A 85 8.12 -14.14 10.42
CA LYS A 85 8.06 -14.93 11.66
C LYS A 85 8.27 -16.42 11.37
N PRO A 86 8.88 -17.18 12.30
CA PRO A 86 9.05 -18.61 12.12
C PRO A 86 7.69 -19.33 12.11
N TYR A 87 7.53 -20.31 11.22
CA TYR A 87 6.34 -21.13 11.12
C TYR A 87 6.70 -22.61 11.26
N ASP A 88 5.91 -23.35 12.03
CA ASP A 88 6.05 -24.80 12.13
C ASP A 88 5.80 -25.50 10.79
N HIS A 89 4.94 -24.90 9.96
CA HIS A 89 4.56 -25.44 8.66
C HIS A 89 4.51 -24.34 7.57
N PRO A 90 5.11 -24.55 6.38
CA PRO A 90 5.18 -23.54 5.32
C PRO A 90 3.83 -23.00 4.83
N GLU A 91 2.76 -23.79 4.87
CA GLU A 91 1.43 -23.38 4.46
C GLU A 91 0.83 -22.31 5.39
N LYS A 92 1.24 -22.28 6.66
CA LYS A 92 0.80 -21.23 7.60
C LYS A 92 1.35 -19.85 7.20
N ARG A 93 2.54 -19.80 6.59
CA ARG A 93 3.14 -18.58 6.03
C ARG A 93 2.36 -18.10 4.81
N VAL A 94 2.00 -19.02 3.92
CA VAL A 94 1.16 -18.71 2.74
C VAL A 94 -0.18 -18.10 3.18
N HIS A 95 -0.87 -18.76 4.11
CA HIS A 95 -2.14 -18.30 4.63
C HIS A 95 -2.05 -16.96 5.37
N SER A 96 -0.96 -16.75 6.11
CA SER A 96 -0.69 -15.48 6.79
C SER A 96 -0.53 -14.31 5.83
N VAL A 97 0.18 -14.52 4.72
CA VAL A 97 0.32 -13.54 3.64
C VAL A 97 -1.04 -13.26 2.97
N GLU A 98 -1.87 -14.29 2.74
CA GLU A 98 -3.21 -14.11 2.17
C GLU A 98 -4.12 -13.25 3.07
N ILE A 99 -4.10 -13.50 4.38
CA ILE A 99 -4.89 -12.74 5.36
C ILE A 99 -4.45 -11.28 5.37
N ILE A 100 -3.14 -11.00 5.50
CA ILE A 100 -2.67 -9.61 5.59
C ILE A 100 -2.86 -8.87 4.26
N ALA A 101 -2.79 -9.57 3.12
CA ALA A 101 -3.11 -9.00 1.80
C ALA A 101 -4.59 -8.58 1.70
N GLU A 102 -5.52 -9.43 2.15
CA GLU A 102 -6.95 -9.13 2.15
C GLU A 102 -7.29 -7.96 3.10
N GLN A 103 -6.70 -7.96 4.29
CA GLN A 103 -6.86 -6.88 5.26
C GLN A 103 -6.34 -5.55 4.73
N SER A 104 -5.12 -5.55 4.16
CA SER A 104 -4.50 -4.35 3.59
C SER A 104 -5.29 -3.81 2.39
N GLY A 105 -5.77 -4.69 1.51
CA GLY A 105 -6.67 -4.31 0.42
C GLY A 105 -7.96 -3.67 0.94
N THR A 106 -8.58 -4.24 1.96
CA THR A 106 -9.80 -3.69 2.59
C THR A 106 -9.57 -2.33 3.23
N ILE A 107 -8.45 -2.16 3.95
CA ILE A 107 -8.05 -0.88 4.55
C ILE A 107 -7.89 0.18 3.45
N THR A 108 -7.23 -0.19 2.35
CA THR A 108 -7.00 0.68 1.20
C THR A 108 -8.31 1.14 0.58
N VAL A 109 -9.25 0.23 0.28
CA VAL A 109 -10.57 0.57 -0.27
C VAL A 109 -11.27 1.61 0.60
N LYS A 110 -11.27 1.43 1.93
CA LYS A 110 -11.91 2.36 2.86
C LYS A 110 -11.22 3.73 2.90
N ALA A 111 -9.89 3.75 2.94
CA ALA A 111 -9.12 4.98 2.99
C ALA A 111 -9.29 5.82 1.70
N VAL A 112 -9.26 5.16 0.54
CA VAL A 112 -9.43 5.80 -0.77
C VAL A 112 -10.88 6.24 -0.97
N ALA A 113 -11.86 5.47 -0.48
CA ALA A 113 -13.25 5.93 -0.44
C ALA A 113 -13.40 7.24 0.38
N ASP A 114 -12.73 7.31 1.52
CA ASP A 114 -12.73 8.50 2.37
C ASP A 114 -12.02 9.70 1.72
N SER A 115 -10.96 9.47 0.94
CA SER A 115 -10.23 10.53 0.25
C SER A 115 -11.05 11.24 -0.83
N LEU A 116 -12.10 10.59 -1.36
CA LEU A 116 -13.02 11.18 -2.33
C LEU A 116 -14.13 12.03 -1.69
N LYS A 117 -14.23 12.10 -0.36
CA LYS A 117 -15.25 12.92 0.31
C LYS A 117 -15.07 14.40 -0.06
N GLY A 118 -16.11 14.97 -0.68
CA GLY A 118 -16.10 16.36 -1.16
C GLY A 118 -15.44 16.56 -2.53
N SER A 119 -14.87 15.50 -3.13
CA SER A 119 -14.26 15.58 -4.46
C SER A 119 -15.31 15.74 -5.57
N PRO A 120 -15.08 16.62 -6.57
CA PRO A 120 -15.89 16.69 -7.79
C PRO A 120 -15.97 15.35 -8.54
N LEU A 121 -14.98 14.46 -8.39
CA LEU A 121 -14.95 13.14 -9.04
C LEU A 121 -16.15 12.26 -8.66
N ARG A 122 -16.80 12.53 -7.51
CA ARG A 122 -18.03 11.81 -7.13
C ARG A 122 -19.20 12.05 -8.10
N GLN A 123 -19.15 13.12 -8.89
CA GLN A 123 -20.17 13.42 -9.90
C GLN A 123 -20.09 12.48 -11.12
N LEU A 124 -18.98 11.76 -11.29
CA LEU A 124 -18.79 10.75 -12.35
C LEU A 124 -19.61 9.47 -12.13
N GLY A 125 -20.28 9.36 -10.98
CA GLY A 125 -21.22 8.29 -10.68
C GLY A 125 -20.61 7.11 -9.92
N LYS A 126 -21.48 6.15 -9.59
CA LYS A 126 -21.15 5.00 -8.74
C LYS A 126 -20.12 4.09 -9.37
N ASP A 127 -20.20 3.85 -10.68
CA ASP A 127 -19.33 2.88 -11.36
C ASP A 127 -17.87 3.37 -11.35
N PHE A 128 -17.63 4.65 -11.66
CA PHE A 128 -16.32 5.26 -11.51
C PHE A 128 -15.81 5.18 -10.07
N TYR A 129 -16.66 5.53 -9.10
CA TYR A 129 -16.30 5.50 -7.68
C TYR A 129 -15.87 4.09 -7.24
N MET A 130 -16.63 3.05 -7.60
CA MET A 130 -16.31 1.67 -7.26
C MET A 130 -15.02 1.21 -7.96
N GLU A 131 -14.89 1.47 -9.26
CA GLU A 131 -13.70 1.13 -10.04
C GLU A 131 -12.44 1.77 -9.42
N TYR A 132 -12.51 3.06 -9.07
CA TYR A 132 -11.38 3.80 -8.50
C TYR A 132 -10.89 3.22 -7.18
N ILE A 133 -11.80 2.95 -6.23
CA ILE A 133 -11.41 2.42 -4.91
C ILE A 133 -10.96 0.95 -4.98
N GLU A 134 -11.60 0.16 -5.85
CA GLU A 134 -11.27 -1.27 -6.03
C GLU A 134 -9.92 -1.44 -6.70
N LEU A 135 -9.57 -0.61 -7.69
CA LEU A 135 -8.25 -0.64 -8.33
C LEU A 135 -7.13 -0.46 -7.30
N ALA A 136 -7.24 0.52 -6.40
CA ALA A 136 -6.26 0.73 -5.34
C ALA A 136 -6.17 -0.46 -4.38
N GLY A 137 -7.32 -0.96 -3.93
CA GLY A 137 -7.39 -2.12 -3.01
C GLY A 137 -6.78 -3.38 -3.61
N TYR A 138 -7.13 -3.71 -4.85
CA TYR A 138 -6.58 -4.86 -5.56
C TYR A 138 -5.08 -4.71 -5.84
N ALA A 139 -4.60 -3.50 -6.12
CA ALA A 139 -3.18 -3.25 -6.32
C ALA A 139 -2.35 -3.61 -5.08
N ILE A 140 -2.74 -3.12 -3.90
CA ILE A 140 -2.06 -3.46 -2.64
C ILE A 140 -2.18 -4.96 -2.34
N LYS A 141 -3.39 -5.52 -2.43
CA LYS A 141 -3.61 -6.95 -2.17
C LYS A 141 -2.70 -7.82 -3.06
N ASN A 142 -2.73 -7.59 -4.37
CA ASN A 142 -1.94 -8.38 -5.31
C ASN A 142 -0.45 -8.18 -5.13
N HIS A 143 -0.02 -6.97 -4.75
CA HIS A 143 1.39 -6.71 -4.47
C HIS A 143 1.90 -7.48 -3.24
N ILE A 144 1.11 -7.54 -2.16
CA ILE A 144 1.44 -8.35 -0.98
C ILE A 144 1.43 -9.84 -1.30
N LEU A 145 0.48 -10.32 -2.11
CA LEU A 145 0.41 -11.73 -2.52
C LEU A 145 1.66 -12.22 -3.28
N LYS A 146 2.46 -11.32 -3.89
CA LYS A 146 3.75 -11.68 -4.49
C LYS A 146 4.72 -12.32 -3.49
N LEU A 147 4.59 -12.03 -2.19
CA LEU A 147 5.41 -12.68 -1.15
C LEU A 147 5.23 -14.19 -1.08
N ASN A 148 4.14 -14.73 -1.65
CA ASN A 148 3.93 -16.17 -1.78
C ASN A 148 4.52 -16.78 -3.06
N ASP A 149 5.00 -15.96 -4.00
CA ASP A 149 5.67 -16.41 -5.20
C ASP A 149 7.12 -16.83 -4.86
N PRO A 150 7.51 -18.09 -5.11
CA PRO A 150 8.87 -18.55 -4.82
C PRO A 150 9.95 -17.86 -5.66
N GLU A 151 9.60 -17.21 -6.77
CA GLU A 151 10.54 -16.45 -7.60
C GLU A 151 10.69 -14.99 -7.15
N PHE A 152 9.83 -14.52 -6.24
CA PHE A 152 9.88 -13.18 -5.68
C PHE A 152 10.67 -13.16 -4.38
N ASP A 153 11.78 -12.41 -4.38
CA ASP A 153 12.57 -12.13 -3.18
C ASP A 153 12.55 -10.62 -2.88
N PRO A 154 11.88 -10.17 -1.81
CA PRO A 154 11.82 -8.75 -1.44
C PRO A 154 13.16 -8.18 -0.96
N PHE A 155 14.17 -9.03 -0.73
CA PHE A 155 15.51 -8.62 -0.27
C PHE A 155 16.56 -8.69 -1.39
N CYS A 156 16.20 -9.17 -2.57
CA CYS A 156 17.08 -9.18 -3.74
C CYS A 156 16.81 -7.90 -4.55
N GLU A 157 17.81 -7.01 -4.64
CA GLU A 157 17.67 -5.78 -5.43
C GLU A 157 17.33 -6.11 -6.91
N PRO A 158 16.46 -5.31 -7.57
CA PRO A 158 16.31 -5.41 -9.01
C PRO A 158 17.66 -5.08 -9.67
N ARG A 159 18.20 -6.05 -10.42
CA ARG A 159 19.43 -5.87 -11.21
C ARG A 159 19.26 -4.84 -12.32
#